data_AF-A0A2H0QYX6-F1
#
_entry.id   AF-A0A2H0QYX6-F1
#
_cell.length_a   1.000
_cell.length_b   1.000
_cell.length_c   1.000
_cell.angle_alpha   90.00
_cell.angle_beta   90.00
_cell.angle_gamma   90.00
#
_symmetry.space_group_name_H-M   'P 1'
#
loop_
_entity.id
_entity.type
_entity.pdbx_description
1 polymer ?
#
loop_
_entity_poly.entity_id
_entity_poly.type
_entity_poly.pdbx_seq_one_letter_code
_entity_poly.pdbx_strand_id
1 'polypeptide(L)'
;MADYNPAQDLSDALKTYKVESFKAMPIEELPSFLRKVNTNDARLFKQTCLALRLMVITFLRKKELSHARWDEFDLKNKIWVVPATRMKMKKEHIVPLSSQSIEILEELKEMNGSWEHVFPSLHKPSKPMHEDTILRALYKLGYKGTATIHGFRAWAMTTIWGKKTAIQRLLQAMPVTHWKIEQN
;
A
#
# COMPACT_ATOMS: atom_id res chain seq x y z
N MET A 1 -10.64 -52.51 8.48
CA MET A 1 -11.47 -51.29 8.55
C MET A 1 -10.95 -50.47 9.70
N ALA A 2 -10.26 -49.38 9.41
CA ALA A 2 -9.77 -48.42 10.40
C ALA A 2 -10.53 -47.12 10.15
N ASP A 3 -11.81 -47.10 10.52
CA ASP A 3 -12.72 -45.97 10.33
C ASP A 3 -12.78 -45.10 11.60
N TYR A 4 -11.61 -44.78 12.15
CA TYR A 4 -11.51 -43.83 13.24
C TYR A 4 -10.49 -42.75 12.87
N ASN A 5 -10.99 -41.55 12.64
CA ASN A 5 -10.19 -40.36 12.35
C ASN A 5 -9.89 -39.65 13.68
N PRO A 6 -8.67 -39.78 14.25
CA PRO A 6 -8.31 -39.15 15.52
C PRO A 6 -8.32 -37.60 15.46
N ALA A 7 -8.51 -37.00 14.28
CA ALA A 7 -8.70 -35.56 14.15
C ALA A 7 -10.09 -35.07 14.60
N GLN A 8 -11.08 -35.96 14.77
CA GLN A 8 -12.41 -35.58 15.29
C GLN A 8 -12.36 -35.16 16.76
N ASP A 9 -11.54 -35.81 17.59
CA ASP A 9 -11.39 -35.45 19.02
C ASP A 9 -10.56 -34.18 19.24
N LEU A 10 -9.92 -33.66 18.19
CA LEU A 10 -9.15 -32.41 18.25
C LEU A 10 -10.00 -31.15 18.02
N SER A 11 -11.27 -31.28 17.59
CA SER A 11 -12.10 -30.10 17.29
C SER A 11 -12.42 -29.25 18.52
N ASP A 12 -12.59 -29.88 19.68
CA ASP A 12 -12.90 -29.19 20.94
C ASP A 12 -11.65 -28.61 21.64
N ALA A 13 -10.45 -29.08 21.30
CA ALA A 13 -9.19 -28.59 21.85
C ALA A 13 -8.65 -27.34 21.12
N LEU A 14 -9.10 -27.09 19.88
CA LEU A 14 -8.67 -25.95 19.09
C LEU A 14 -9.51 -24.72 19.45
N LYS A 15 -9.03 -23.93 20.42
CA LYS A 15 -9.49 -22.54 20.57
C LYS A 15 -9.39 -21.86 19.21
N THR A 16 -10.52 -21.67 18.54
CA THR A 16 -10.58 -20.89 17.31
C THR A 16 -10.13 -19.47 17.68
N TYR A 17 -8.92 -19.10 17.25
CA TYR A 17 -8.46 -17.74 17.40
C TYR A 17 -9.42 -16.86 16.60
N LYS A 18 -10.27 -16.10 17.31
CA LYS A 18 -11.10 -15.09 16.66
C LYS A 18 -10.13 -14.13 15.97
N VAL A 19 -10.04 -14.26 14.65
CA VAL A 19 -9.32 -13.31 13.82
C VAL A 19 -10.08 -11.99 13.93
N GLU A 20 -9.66 -11.12 14.82
CA GLU A 20 -10.15 -9.75 14.83
C GLU A 20 -9.75 -9.12 13.50
N SER A 21 -10.74 -8.93 12.63
CA SER A 21 -10.56 -8.21 11.37
C SER A 21 -10.05 -6.82 11.73
N PHE A 22 -8.79 -6.56 11.39
CA PHE A 22 -8.19 -5.27 11.64
C PHE A 22 -9.04 -4.14 11.02
N LYS A 23 -9.38 -3.12 11.82
CA LYS A 23 -10.27 -2.05 11.39
C LYS A 23 -9.67 -1.27 10.21
N ALA A 24 -10.51 -1.06 9.21
CA ALA A 24 -10.24 -0.20 8.08
C ALA A 24 -10.31 1.27 8.52
N MET A 25 -9.43 2.13 7.98
CA MET A 25 -9.61 3.58 8.12
C MET A 25 -10.94 4.00 7.45
N PRO A 26 -11.79 4.79 8.11
CA PRO A 26 -12.96 5.40 7.48
C PRO A 26 -12.56 6.28 6.29
N ILE A 27 -13.39 6.36 5.24
CA ILE A 27 -13.07 7.16 4.04
C ILE A 27 -12.98 8.65 4.37
N GLU A 28 -13.75 9.10 5.35
CA GLU A 28 -13.81 10.46 5.86
C GLU A 28 -12.47 10.88 6.49
N GLU A 29 -11.67 9.92 6.97
CA GLU A 29 -10.35 10.15 7.56
C GLU A 29 -9.24 10.24 6.49
N LEU A 30 -9.50 9.81 5.25
CA LEU A 30 -8.49 9.79 4.19
C LEU A 30 -7.89 11.19 3.88
N PRO A 31 -8.69 12.28 3.76
CA PRO A 31 -8.14 13.62 3.56
C PRO A 31 -7.25 14.08 4.73
N SER A 32 -7.66 13.77 5.97
CA SER A 32 -6.87 14.07 7.17
C SER A 32 -5.55 13.31 7.18
N PHE A 33 -5.61 12.01 6.82
CA PHE A 33 -4.44 11.16 6.70
C PHE A 33 -3.45 11.70 5.65
N LEU A 34 -3.93 11.99 4.44
CA LEU A 34 -3.07 12.51 3.37
C LEU A 34 -2.47 13.87 3.73
N ARG A 35 -3.21 14.73 4.43
CA ARG A 35 -2.67 15.99 4.96
C ARG A 35 -1.52 15.73 5.92
N LYS A 36 -1.67 14.83 6.90
CA LYS A 36 -0.61 14.48 7.85
C LYS A 36 0.62 13.86 7.17
N VAL A 37 0.42 13.05 6.13
CA VAL A 37 1.54 12.51 5.33
C VAL A 37 2.27 13.62 4.58
N ASN A 38 1.53 14.60 4.04
CA ASN A 38 2.10 15.72 3.29
C ASN A 38 2.82 16.74 4.18
N THR A 39 2.25 17.11 5.34
CA THR A 39 2.93 18.00 6.30
C THR A 39 4.12 17.30 6.94
N ASN A 40 4.04 15.99 7.11
CA ASN A 40 5.08 15.15 7.69
C ASN A 40 5.59 15.67 9.06
N ASP A 41 4.68 16.18 9.90
CA ASP A 41 5.01 16.66 11.25
C ASP A 41 5.61 15.54 12.12
N ALA A 42 5.30 14.28 11.79
CA ALA A 42 5.85 13.07 12.37
C ALA A 42 7.33 12.78 12.01
N ARG A 43 7.95 13.62 11.16
CA ARG A 43 9.36 13.53 10.73
C ARG A 43 9.72 12.14 10.20
N LEU A 44 8.87 11.59 9.35
CA LEU A 44 9.13 10.33 8.66
C LEU A 44 10.20 10.54 7.58
N PHE A 45 10.95 9.49 7.27
CA PHE A 45 11.83 9.50 6.11
C PHE A 45 11.01 9.72 4.84
N LYS A 46 11.56 10.49 3.91
CA LYS A 46 10.87 10.86 2.68
C LYS A 46 10.35 9.64 1.90
N GLN A 47 11.17 8.59 1.73
CA GLN A 47 10.74 7.35 1.08
C GLN A 47 9.56 6.67 1.78
N THR A 48 9.43 6.82 3.11
CA THR A 48 8.30 6.28 3.88
C THR A 48 7.01 7.06 3.60
N CYS A 49 7.08 8.38 3.44
CA CYS A 49 5.93 9.19 3.01
C CYS A 49 5.48 8.81 1.59
N LEU A 50 6.43 8.61 0.67
CA LEU A 50 6.15 8.18 -0.69
C LEU A 50 5.54 6.77 -0.74
N ALA A 51 6.02 5.85 0.10
CA ALA A 51 5.41 4.53 0.27
C ALA A 51 3.95 4.65 0.72
N LEU A 52 3.65 5.47 1.72
CA LEU A 52 2.27 5.67 2.19
C LEU A 52 1.37 6.25 1.09
N ARG A 53 1.84 7.24 0.33
CA ARG A 53 1.10 7.83 -0.81
C ARG A 53 0.84 6.78 -1.90
N LEU A 54 1.88 6.06 -2.31
CA LEU A 54 1.78 5.04 -3.36
C LEU A 54 0.84 3.90 -2.94
N MET A 55 0.86 3.51 -1.67
CA MET A 55 -0.06 2.52 -1.09
C MET A 55 -1.53 2.95 -1.18
N VAL A 56 -1.82 4.23 -0.92
CA VAL A 56 -3.18 4.78 -1.02
C VAL A 56 -3.67 4.78 -2.47
N ILE A 57 -2.82 5.07 -3.43
CA ILE A 57 -3.23 5.17 -4.85
C ILE A 57 -3.33 3.79 -5.51
N THR A 58 -2.45 2.85 -5.16
CA THR A 58 -2.37 1.51 -5.77
C THR A 58 -3.15 0.44 -5.01
N PHE A 59 -3.54 0.70 -3.75
CA PHE A 59 -4.22 -0.25 -2.86
C PHE A 59 -3.48 -1.58 -2.66
N LEU A 60 -2.16 -1.58 -2.83
CA LEU A 60 -1.35 -2.78 -2.65
C LEU A 60 -1.11 -3.09 -1.18
N ARG A 61 -0.83 -4.37 -0.90
CA ARG A 61 -0.47 -4.77 0.46
C ARG A 61 0.92 -4.23 0.80
N LYS A 62 1.13 -3.91 2.07
CA LYS A 62 2.45 -3.48 2.59
C LYS A 62 3.60 -4.37 2.12
N LYS A 63 3.39 -5.70 2.08
CA LYS A 63 4.39 -6.67 1.64
C LYS A 63 4.73 -6.52 0.15
N GLU A 64 3.69 -6.41 -0.68
CA GLU A 64 3.83 -6.23 -2.13
C GLU A 64 4.58 -4.92 -2.42
N LEU A 65 4.23 -3.85 -1.70
CA LEU A 65 4.86 -2.53 -1.83
C LEU A 65 6.32 -2.51 -1.33
N SER A 66 6.57 -3.01 -0.13
CA SER A 66 7.90 -2.90 0.50
C SER A 66 8.97 -3.69 -0.24
N HIS A 67 8.58 -4.75 -0.96
CA HIS A 67 9.47 -5.61 -1.73
C HIS A 67 9.46 -5.29 -3.24
N ALA A 68 8.84 -4.19 -3.67
CA ALA A 68 8.79 -3.79 -5.06
C ALA A 68 10.20 -3.57 -5.63
N ARG A 69 10.43 -4.07 -6.84
CA ARG A 69 11.70 -3.92 -7.58
C ARG A 69 11.47 -3.08 -8.84
N TRP A 70 12.49 -2.37 -9.29
CA TRP A 70 12.35 -1.49 -10.46
C TRP A 70 12.02 -2.24 -11.76
N ASP A 71 12.47 -3.49 -11.89
CA ASP A 71 12.23 -4.35 -13.07
C ASP A 71 10.78 -4.82 -13.23
N GLU A 72 9.91 -4.53 -12.26
CA GLU A 72 8.49 -4.85 -12.29
C GLU A 72 7.62 -3.74 -12.90
N PHE A 73 8.20 -2.55 -13.08
CA PHE A 73 7.49 -1.35 -13.53
C PHE A 73 7.76 -1.10 -15.00
N ASP A 74 6.70 -1.20 -15.81
CA ASP A 74 6.68 -0.68 -17.17
C ASP A 74 6.02 0.71 -17.15
N LEU A 75 6.84 1.74 -16.96
CA LEU A 75 6.36 3.12 -16.91
C LEU A 75 5.85 3.61 -18.27
N LYS A 76 6.30 3.01 -19.39
CA LYS A 76 5.84 3.36 -20.74
C LYS A 76 4.40 2.91 -20.94
N ASN A 77 4.08 1.69 -20.54
CA ASN A 77 2.73 1.14 -20.60
C ASN A 77 1.90 1.48 -19.35
N LYS A 78 2.48 2.19 -18.38
CA LYS A 78 1.85 2.59 -17.11
C LYS A 78 1.32 1.39 -16.31
N ILE A 79 2.13 0.35 -16.22
CA ILE A 79 1.78 -0.91 -15.56
C ILE A 79 2.87 -1.29 -14.55
N TRP A 80 2.44 -1.80 -13.41
CA TRP A 80 3.28 -2.54 -12.48
C TRP A 80 2.80 -3.99 -12.39
N VAL A 81 3.69 -4.94 -12.65
CA VAL A 81 3.41 -6.38 -12.56
C VAL A 81 4.03 -6.95 -11.29
N VAL A 82 3.20 -7.25 -10.29
CA VAL A 82 3.66 -7.93 -9.07
C VAL A 82 3.81 -9.43 -9.36
N PRO A 83 5.02 -10.02 -9.23
CA PRO A 83 5.28 -11.41 -9.60
C PRO A 83 4.46 -12.41 -8.78
N ALA A 84 4.04 -13.50 -9.42
CA ALA A 84 3.30 -14.60 -8.80
C ALA A 84 4.00 -15.18 -7.56
N THR A 85 5.33 -15.19 -7.54
CA THR A 85 6.16 -15.68 -6.42
C THR A 85 5.94 -14.91 -5.13
N ARG A 86 5.53 -13.63 -5.21
CA ARG A 86 5.20 -12.80 -4.05
C ARG A 86 3.71 -12.74 -3.72
N MET A 87 2.88 -13.42 -4.51
CA MET A 87 1.43 -13.42 -4.37
C MET A 87 0.95 -14.68 -3.66
N LYS A 88 0.04 -14.51 -2.68
CA LYS A 88 -0.54 -15.63 -1.91
C LYS A 88 -1.19 -16.69 -2.81
N MET A 89 -1.78 -16.27 -3.92
CA MET A 89 -2.51 -17.14 -4.86
C MET A 89 -1.66 -17.61 -6.05
N LYS A 90 -0.34 -17.36 -6.05
CA LYS A 90 0.58 -17.72 -7.13
C LYS A 90 0.13 -17.25 -8.53
N LYS A 91 -0.60 -16.12 -8.58
CA LYS A 91 -1.01 -15.46 -9.82
C LYS A 91 -0.42 -14.06 -9.83
N GLU A 92 0.08 -13.65 -10.99
CA GLU A 92 0.54 -12.28 -11.20
C GLU A 92 -0.59 -11.29 -10.94
N HIS A 93 -0.21 -10.13 -10.40
CA HIS A 93 -1.15 -9.05 -10.15
C HIS A 93 -0.70 -7.82 -10.94
N ILE A 94 -1.51 -7.47 -11.92
CA ILE A 94 -1.29 -6.30 -12.79
C ILE A 94 -1.97 -5.10 -12.15
N VAL A 95 -1.18 -4.05 -11.92
CA VAL A 95 -1.58 -2.81 -11.25
C VAL A 95 -1.43 -1.66 -12.24
N PRO A 96 -2.53 -1.05 -12.71
CA PRO A 96 -2.46 0.15 -13.54
C PRO A 96 -1.89 1.32 -12.74
N LEU A 97 -0.97 2.07 -13.34
CA LEU A 97 -0.33 3.24 -12.72
C LEU A 97 -1.04 4.52 -13.19
N SER A 98 -1.50 5.32 -12.23
CA SER A 98 -1.97 6.68 -12.52
C SER A 98 -0.80 7.63 -12.74
N SER A 99 -1.03 8.81 -13.32
CA SER A 99 -0.01 9.85 -13.44
C SER A 99 0.62 10.19 -12.08
N GLN A 100 -0.19 10.30 -11.02
CA GLN A 100 0.32 10.55 -9.66
C GLN A 100 1.20 9.40 -9.13
N SER A 101 0.92 8.16 -9.52
CA SER A 101 1.76 7.02 -9.14
C SER A 101 3.10 7.08 -9.85
N ILE A 102 3.12 7.50 -11.12
CA ILE A 102 4.33 7.67 -11.92
C ILE A 102 5.21 8.78 -11.34
N GLU A 103 4.63 9.94 -11.00
CA GLU A 103 5.37 11.04 -10.35
C GLU A 103 6.05 10.59 -9.05
N ILE A 104 5.35 9.81 -8.22
CA ILE A 104 5.93 9.25 -6.99
C ILE A 104 7.08 8.27 -7.32
N LEU A 105 6.93 7.46 -8.36
CA LEU A 105 7.96 6.51 -8.79
C LEU A 105 9.19 7.21 -9.37
N GLU A 106 9.01 8.32 -10.08
CA GLU A 106 10.10 9.17 -10.59
C GLU A 106 10.88 9.79 -9.44
N GLU A 107 10.19 10.39 -8.45
CA GLU A 107 10.83 10.92 -7.24
C GLU A 107 11.58 9.82 -6.46
N LEU A 108 11.00 8.63 -6.35
CA LEU A 108 11.70 7.48 -5.76
C LEU A 108 12.90 7.03 -6.59
N LYS A 109 12.87 7.17 -7.90
CA LYS A 109 13.95 6.75 -8.80
C LYS A 109 15.14 7.70 -8.71
N GLU A 110 14.91 9.00 -8.52
CA GLU A 110 15.97 9.96 -8.23
C GLU A 110 16.71 9.61 -6.92
N MET A 111 15.98 9.18 -5.90
CA MET A 111 16.56 8.86 -4.58
C MET A 111 17.18 7.45 -4.51
N ASN A 112 16.51 6.46 -5.10
CA ASN A 112 16.78 5.04 -4.86
C ASN A 112 17.08 4.26 -6.15
N GLY A 113 17.16 4.91 -7.30
CA GLY A 113 17.30 4.25 -8.61
C GLY A 113 18.60 3.44 -8.79
N SER A 114 19.61 3.66 -7.94
CA SER A 114 20.84 2.87 -7.92
C SER A 114 20.69 1.51 -7.22
N TRP A 115 19.58 1.28 -6.51
CA TRP A 115 19.32 0.05 -5.76
C TRP A 115 18.34 -0.84 -6.51
N GLU A 116 18.36 -2.15 -6.22
CA GLU A 116 17.44 -3.13 -6.82
C GLU A 116 15.97 -2.87 -6.43
N HIS A 117 15.75 -2.45 -5.18
CA HIS A 117 14.42 -2.25 -4.60
C HIS A 117 14.00 -0.78 -4.73
N VAL A 118 12.71 -0.56 -5.03
CA VAL A 118 12.09 0.78 -5.05
C VAL A 118 12.17 1.44 -3.67
N PHE A 119 11.99 0.62 -2.64
CA PHE A 119 12.07 1.00 -1.23
C PHE A 119 13.21 0.22 -0.56
N PRO A 120 14.46 0.66 -0.66
CA PRO A 120 15.58 0.02 0.01
C PRO A 120 15.58 0.31 1.52
N SER A 121 16.09 -0.63 2.31
CA SER A 121 16.30 -0.44 3.73
C SER A 121 17.34 0.63 3.99
N LEU A 122 17.02 1.58 4.88
CA LEU A 122 17.90 2.67 5.28
C LEU A 122 19.21 2.19 5.92
N HIS A 123 19.20 1.02 6.57
CA HIS A 123 20.38 0.46 7.23
C HIS A 123 21.17 -0.49 6.33
N LYS A 124 20.51 -1.14 5.37
CA LYS A 124 21.13 -2.09 4.44
C LYS A 124 20.45 -1.96 3.08
N PRO A 125 20.90 -1.05 2.20
CA PRO A 125 20.21 -0.74 0.95
C PRO A 125 20.08 -1.91 -0.03
N SER A 126 20.91 -2.95 0.14
CA SER A 126 20.79 -4.22 -0.60
C SER A 126 19.56 -5.05 -0.20
N LYS A 127 18.81 -4.66 0.82
CA LYS A 127 17.58 -5.32 1.30
C LYS A 127 16.39 -4.39 1.13
N PRO A 128 15.17 -4.91 0.95
CA PRO A 128 13.96 -4.10 0.93
C PRO A 128 13.68 -3.44 2.28
N MET A 129 12.84 -2.41 2.25
CA MET A 129 12.22 -1.80 3.42
C MET A 129 11.48 -2.87 4.22
N HIS A 130 11.64 -2.86 5.54
CA HIS A 130 10.90 -3.77 6.41
C HIS A 130 9.40 -3.42 6.38
N GLU A 131 8.51 -4.41 6.26
CA GLU A 131 7.06 -4.19 6.16
C GLU A 131 6.50 -3.36 7.32
N ASP A 132 7.04 -3.58 8.52
CA ASP A 132 6.67 -2.83 9.72
C ASP A 132 7.05 -1.35 9.69
N THR A 133 7.92 -0.92 8.77
CA THR A 133 8.26 0.50 8.61
C THR A 133 7.02 1.32 8.28
N ILE A 134 6.21 0.82 7.34
CA ILE A 134 4.95 1.46 6.95
C ILE A 134 3.95 1.44 8.11
N LEU A 135 3.88 0.33 8.85
CA LEU A 135 3.01 0.20 10.03
C LEU A 135 3.40 1.19 11.14
N ARG A 136 4.70 1.28 11.46
CA ARG A 136 5.24 2.23 12.44
C ARG A 136 5.03 3.67 12.01
N ALA A 137 5.10 3.96 10.71
CA ALA A 137 4.78 5.27 10.18
C ALA A 137 3.32 5.65 10.42
N LEU A 138 2.37 4.73 10.18
CA LEU A 138 0.97 4.94 10.52
C LEU A 138 0.78 5.22 12.01
N TYR A 139 1.50 4.52 12.89
CA TYR A 139 1.42 4.75 14.33
C TYR A 139 1.92 6.14 14.72
N LYS A 140 3.03 6.60 14.12
CA LYS A 140 3.55 7.96 14.34
C LYS A 140 2.60 9.05 13.85
N LEU A 141 1.79 8.77 12.82
CA LEU A 141 0.75 9.69 12.32
C LEU A 141 -0.54 9.68 13.18
N GLY A 142 -0.56 8.89 14.25
CA GLY A 142 -1.69 8.80 15.19
C GLY A 142 -2.74 7.75 14.83
N TYR A 143 -2.45 6.83 13.91
CA TYR A 143 -3.41 5.83 13.41
C TYR A 143 -3.25 4.44 14.05
N LYS A 144 -2.56 4.34 15.18
CA LYS A 144 -2.42 3.08 15.92
C LYS A 144 -3.80 2.59 16.39
N GLY A 145 -4.17 1.36 16.02
CA GLY A 145 -5.45 0.74 16.42
C GLY A 145 -6.68 1.18 15.60
N THR A 146 -6.59 2.30 14.87
CA THR A 146 -7.71 2.87 14.08
C THR A 146 -7.60 2.48 12.61
N ALA A 147 -6.40 2.50 12.04
CA ALA A 147 -6.16 2.16 10.65
C ALA A 147 -5.18 1.01 10.57
N THR A 148 -5.65 -0.10 10.02
CA THR A 148 -4.74 -1.03 9.38
C THR A 148 -4.80 -0.86 7.87
N ILE A 149 -3.65 -1.10 7.26
CA ILE A 149 -3.40 -1.07 5.82
C ILE A 149 -4.43 -1.93 5.05
N HIS A 150 -5.08 -2.88 5.73
CA HIS A 150 -6.16 -3.71 5.21
C HIS A 150 -7.41 -2.91 4.79
N GLY A 151 -7.64 -1.73 5.38
CA GLY A 151 -8.79 -0.89 5.07
C GLY A 151 -8.82 -0.28 3.68
N PHE A 152 -7.66 0.08 3.13
CA PHE A 152 -7.57 0.65 1.78
C PHE A 152 -7.98 -0.38 0.71
N ARG A 153 -7.66 -1.66 0.92
CA ARG A 153 -8.14 -2.74 0.02
C ARG A 153 -9.62 -3.01 0.20
N ALA A 154 -10.15 -3.00 1.42
CA ALA A 154 -11.59 -3.14 1.64
C ALA A 154 -12.37 -1.98 0.97
N TRP A 155 -11.80 -0.77 1.01
CA TRP A 155 -12.32 0.39 0.30
C TRP A 155 -12.26 0.22 -1.22
N ALA A 156 -11.11 -0.20 -1.77
CA ALA A 156 -10.96 -0.47 -3.19
C ALA A 156 -11.90 -1.58 -3.66
N MET A 157 -12.05 -2.68 -2.92
CA MET A 157 -12.96 -3.77 -3.30
C MET A 157 -14.43 -3.33 -3.26
N THR A 158 -14.84 -2.60 -2.22
CA THR A 158 -16.22 -2.09 -2.10
C THR A 158 -16.52 -0.99 -3.13
N THR A 159 -15.55 -0.11 -3.42
CA THR A 159 -15.73 1.04 -4.32
C THR A 159 -15.52 0.68 -5.78
N ILE A 160 -14.53 -0.15 -6.14
CA ILE A 160 -14.27 -0.60 -7.52
C ILE A 160 -15.37 -1.56 -7.98
N TRP A 161 -15.88 -2.42 -7.09
CA TRP A 161 -17.01 -3.31 -7.43
C TRP A 161 -18.36 -2.56 -7.41
N GLY A 162 -18.56 -1.63 -6.47
CA GLY A 162 -19.82 -0.90 -6.32
C GLY A 162 -20.00 0.29 -7.27
N LYS A 163 -18.94 1.06 -7.57
CA LYS A 163 -18.99 2.29 -8.39
C LYS A 163 -17.63 2.58 -9.05
N LYS A 164 -17.43 2.08 -10.27
CA LYS A 164 -16.28 2.38 -11.17
C LYS A 164 -15.89 3.87 -11.24
N THR A 165 -16.82 4.78 -10.97
CA THR A 165 -16.70 6.24 -11.14
C THR A 165 -16.23 7.03 -9.91
N ALA A 166 -16.26 6.46 -8.70
CA ALA A 166 -16.00 7.24 -7.47
C ALA A 166 -14.52 7.52 -7.20
N ILE A 167 -13.62 6.57 -7.52
CA ILE A 167 -12.17 6.73 -7.32
C ILE A 167 -11.58 7.68 -8.35
N GLN A 168 -12.03 7.63 -9.61
CA GLN A 168 -11.66 8.63 -10.62
C GLN A 168 -12.09 10.04 -10.20
N ARG A 169 -13.26 10.20 -9.59
CA ARG A 169 -13.72 11.49 -9.07
C ARG A 169 -12.94 11.96 -7.85
N LEU A 170 -12.60 11.09 -6.90
CA LEU A 170 -11.82 11.47 -5.71
C LEU A 170 -10.36 11.80 -6.03
N LEU A 171 -9.73 11.07 -6.96
CA LEU A 171 -8.36 11.36 -7.43
C LEU A 171 -8.28 12.63 -8.29
N GLN A 172 -9.38 13.02 -8.96
CA GLN A 172 -9.48 14.29 -9.70
C GLN A 172 -9.96 15.47 -8.84
N ALA A 173 -10.68 15.21 -7.75
CA ALA A 173 -11.25 16.23 -6.86
C ALA A 173 -10.34 16.60 -5.68
N MET A 174 -9.12 16.06 -5.58
CA MET A 174 -8.11 16.56 -4.65
C MET A 174 -7.30 17.65 -5.35
N PRO A 175 -7.59 18.95 -5.12
CA PRO A 175 -6.76 20.01 -5.66
C PRO A 175 -5.39 19.95 -4.99
N VAL A 176 -4.35 19.74 -5.79
CA VAL A 176 -2.98 20.07 -5.42
C VAL A 176 -2.86 21.60 -5.62
N THR A 177 -3.39 22.39 -4.70
CA THR A 177 -3.05 23.83 -4.67
C THR A 177 -1.59 23.92 -4.23
N HIS A 178 -0.63 24.42 -5.00
CA HIS A 178 -0.63 25.53 -5.95
C HIS A 178 0.25 25.19 -7.15
N TRP A 179 -0.10 25.67 -8.34
CA TRP A 179 0.73 26.60 -9.13
C TRP A 179 -0.04 26.99 -10.40
N LYS A 180 -0.47 28.26 -10.44
CA LYS A 180 -0.64 28.99 -11.69
C LYS A 180 0.77 29.22 -12.23
N ILE A 181 1.06 28.78 -13.45
CA ILE A 181 2.00 29.51 -14.29
C ILE A 181 1.19 29.94 -15.50
N GLU A 182 0.97 31.25 -15.52
CA GLU A 182 0.37 31.96 -16.63
C GLU A 182 1.18 31.68 -17.90
N GLN A 183 0.44 31.52 -18.99
CA GLN A 183 0.97 31.50 -20.35
C GLN A 183 1.66 32.83 -20.63
N ASN A 184 2.99 32.80 -20.84
CA ASN A 184 3.65 33.58 -21.88
C ASN A 184 5.03 32.98 -22.21
#